data_AF-A0A924SU14-F1
#
_entry.id   AF-A0A924SU14-F1
#
_cell.length_a   1.000
_cell.length_b   1.000
_cell.length_c   1.000
_cell.angle_alpha   90.00
_cell.angle_beta   90.00
_cell.angle_gamma   90.00
#
_symmetry.space_group_name_H-M   'P 1'
#
loop_
_entity.id
_entity.type
_entity.pdbx_description
1 polymer ?
#
loop_
_entity_poly.entity_id
_entity_poly.type
_entity_poly.pdbx_seq_one_letter_code
_entity_poly.pdbx_strand_id
1 'polypeptide(L)'
;MPESKSRQPHHAHQQNHPAPPHAKPAKANRAVIVAVIFFALLGLGISYFLKPESTPALIAGALIGAIAGYFFGHQIDKALSKK
;
A
#
# COMPACT_ATOMS: atom_id res chain seq x y z
N MET A 1 0.78 11.28 -65.08
CA MET A 1 -0.47 10.77 -64.46
C MET A 1 -0.97 9.63 -65.34
N PRO A 2 -1.40 8.45 -64.80
CA PRO A 2 -2.38 8.34 -63.73
C PRO A 2 -2.06 7.35 -62.58
N GLU A 3 -2.50 7.76 -61.39
CA GLU A 3 -3.24 7.02 -60.37
C GLU A 3 -2.79 5.62 -59.90
N SER A 4 -2.26 5.62 -58.67
CA SER A 4 -2.81 4.88 -57.53
C SER A 4 -3.14 3.39 -57.75
N LYS A 5 -2.14 2.52 -57.49
CA LYS A 5 -2.42 1.13 -57.09
C LYS A 5 -2.45 1.02 -55.57
N SER A 6 -3.61 1.41 -55.05
CA SER A 6 -4.24 1.04 -53.78
C SER A 6 -3.33 0.57 -52.65
N ARG A 7 -3.01 1.50 -51.75
CA ARG A 7 -2.79 1.23 -50.34
C ARG A 7 -3.99 0.42 -49.83
N GLN A 8 -3.77 -0.78 -49.30
CA GLN A 8 -4.81 -1.46 -48.52
C GLN A 8 -5.00 -0.69 -47.20
N PRO A 9 -6.20 -0.15 -46.91
CA PRO A 9 -6.54 0.37 -45.60
C PRO A 9 -7.63 -0.54 -45.04
N HIS A 10 -7.26 -1.63 -44.38
CA HIS A 10 -8.21 -2.46 -43.66
C HIS A 10 -7.71 -2.77 -42.24
N HIS A 11 -7.49 -1.72 -41.47
CA HIS A 11 -7.82 -1.76 -40.05
C HIS A 11 -8.96 -0.78 -39.82
N ALA A 12 -10.16 -1.28 -40.13
CA ALA A 12 -11.40 -0.73 -39.63
C ALA A 12 -11.30 -0.59 -38.11
N HIS A 13 -11.82 0.52 -37.60
CA HIS A 13 -11.94 0.86 -36.19
C HIS A 13 -12.15 -0.35 -35.28
N GLN A 14 -11.07 -0.80 -34.61
CA GLN A 14 -11.27 -1.34 -33.28
C GLN A 14 -11.61 -0.15 -32.40
N GLN A 15 -12.90 -0.07 -32.10
CA GLN A 15 -13.44 0.72 -31.02
C GLN A 15 -12.56 0.46 -29.80
N ASN A 16 -11.69 1.41 -29.49
CA ASN A 16 -11.10 1.54 -28.16
C ASN A 16 -12.27 1.81 -27.23
N HIS A 17 -12.93 0.74 -26.78
CA HIS A 17 -13.59 0.80 -25.49
C HIS A 17 -12.51 1.28 -24.51
N PRO A 18 -12.70 2.42 -23.83
CA PRO A 18 -11.84 2.74 -22.72
C PRO A 18 -12.03 1.58 -21.74
N ALA A 19 -11.02 0.71 -21.65
CA ALA A 19 -10.93 -0.22 -20.54
C ALA A 19 -11.18 0.61 -19.28
N PRO A 20 -12.06 0.18 -18.36
CA PRO A 20 -12.25 0.89 -17.11
C PRO A 20 -10.86 1.12 -16.53
N PRO A 21 -10.54 2.32 -16.02
CA PRO A 21 -9.23 2.58 -15.46
C PRO A 21 -9.02 1.52 -14.39
N HIS A 22 -8.18 0.52 -14.67
CA HIS A 22 -7.74 -0.40 -13.66
C HIS A 22 -7.05 0.50 -12.65
N ALA A 23 -7.75 0.74 -11.54
CA ALA A 23 -7.24 1.54 -10.45
C ALA A 23 -5.84 1.02 -10.18
N LYS A 24 -4.82 1.84 -10.45
CA LYS A 24 -3.43 1.49 -10.15
C LYS A 24 -3.47 0.96 -8.72
N PRO A 25 -3.02 -0.29 -8.46
CA PRO A 25 -3.08 -0.82 -7.10
C PRO A 25 -2.39 0.22 -6.24
N ALA A 26 -3.12 0.80 -5.29
CA ALA A 26 -2.55 1.73 -4.33
C ALA A 26 -1.35 0.98 -3.76
N LYS A 27 -0.13 1.43 -4.08
CA LYS A 27 1.09 0.76 -3.62
C LYS A 27 0.93 0.69 -2.12
N ALA A 28 0.69 -0.51 -1.60
CA ALA A 28 0.62 -0.70 -0.17
C ALA A 28 1.95 -0.18 0.36
N ASN A 29 1.90 0.90 1.15
CA ASN A 29 3.10 1.58 1.61
C ASN A 29 3.83 0.64 2.54
N ARG A 30 4.78 -0.10 1.96
CA ARG A 30 5.52 -1.16 2.63
C ARG A 30 6.19 -0.62 3.91
N ALA A 31 6.58 0.64 3.90
CA ALA A 31 7.09 1.36 5.07
C ALA A 31 6.08 1.40 6.23
N VAL A 32 4.81 1.68 5.95
CA VAL A 32 3.73 1.68 6.96
C VAL A 32 3.55 0.28 7.54
N ILE A 33 3.48 -0.74 6.68
CA ILE A 33 3.28 -2.13 7.12
C ILE A 33 4.46 -2.58 8.00
N VAL A 34 5.69 -2.31 7.58
CA VAL A 34 6.89 -2.66 8.35
C VAL A 34 6.91 -1.94 9.69
N ALA A 35 6.57 -0.64 9.73
CA ALA A 35 6.51 0.13 10.96
C ALA A 35 5.44 -0.40 11.93
N VAL A 36 4.24 -0.74 11.43
CA VAL A 36 3.16 -1.33 12.22
C VAL A 36 3.60 -2.66 12.82
N ILE A 37 4.17 -3.56 12.03
CA ILE A 37 4.63 -4.87 12.51
C ILE A 37 5.73 -4.70 13.56
N PHE A 38 6.71 -3.83 13.29
CA PHE A 38 7.81 -3.58 14.22
C PHE A 38 7.32 -3.03 15.56
N PHE A 39 6.49 -1.99 15.55
CA PHE A 39 5.95 -1.42 16.78
C PHE A 39 4.95 -2.33 17.48
N ALA A 40 4.19 -3.16 16.76
CA ALA A 40 3.30 -4.15 17.35
C ALA A 40 4.09 -5.23 18.11
N LEU A 41 5.19 -5.73 17.52
CA LEU A 41 6.08 -6.69 18.20
C LEU A 41 6.78 -6.06 19.40
N LEU A 42 7.21 -4.79 19.29
CA LEU A 42 7.78 -4.04 20.40
C LEU A 42 6.77 -3.84 21.54
N GLY A 43 5.55 -3.41 21.22
CA GLY A 43 4.48 -3.20 22.19
C GLY A 43 4.06 -4.50 22.88
N LEU A 44 3.99 -5.60 22.13
CA LEU A 44 3.72 -6.93 22.68
C LEU A 44 4.86 -7.38 23.61
N GLY A 45 6.12 -7.19 23.19
CA GLY A 45 7.29 -7.48 24.01
C GLY A 45 7.29 -6.70 25.32
N ILE A 46 7.08 -5.38 25.25
CA ILE A 46 6.99 -4.51 26.44
C ILE A 46 5.86 -4.97 27.36
N SER A 47 4.65 -5.22 26.83
CA SER A 47 3.52 -5.71 27.64
C SER A 47 3.79 -7.07 28.29
N TYR A 48 4.50 -7.96 27.59
CA TYR A 48 4.90 -9.26 28.12
C TYR A 48 5.83 -9.11 29.34
N PHE A 49 6.79 -8.17 29.28
CA PHE A 49 7.66 -7.87 30.43
C PHE A 49 6.94 -7.15 31.58
N LEU A 50 5.94 -6.30 31.29
CA LEU A 50 5.22 -5.58 32.34
C LEU A 50 4.26 -6.48 33.12
N LYS A 51 3.46 -7.28 32.42
CA LYS A 51 2.45 -8.15 33.05
C LYS A 51 2.23 -9.42 32.21
N PRO A 52 3.09 -10.44 32.35
CA PRO A 52 3.06 -11.64 31.52
C PRO A 52 1.75 -12.43 31.67
N GLU A 53 1.14 -12.42 32.87
CA GLU A 53 -0.07 -13.16 33.20
C GLU A 53 -1.37 -12.50 32.68
N SER A 54 -1.31 -11.23 32.25
CA SER A 54 -2.52 -10.47 31.93
C SER A 54 -2.73 -10.34 30.42
N THR A 55 -3.57 -11.23 29.88
CA THR A 55 -4.09 -11.19 28.50
C THR A 55 -4.56 -9.79 28.06
N PRO A 56 -5.31 -9.01 28.86
CA PRO A 56 -5.71 -7.67 28.45
C PRO A 56 -4.53 -6.69 28.30
N ALA A 57 -3.43 -6.84 29.06
CA ALA A 57 -2.27 -5.97 28.90
C ALA A 57 -1.48 -6.26 27.61
N LEU A 58 -1.41 -7.53 27.20
CA LEU A 58 -0.82 -7.93 25.92
C LEU A 58 -1.61 -7.35 24.74
N ILE A 59 -2.94 -7.46 24.79
CA ILE A 59 -3.83 -6.90 23.75
C ILE A 59 -3.71 -5.37 23.71
N ALA A 60 -3.71 -4.70 24.87
CA ALA A 60 -3.57 -3.26 24.95
C ALA A 60 -2.21 -2.79 24.38
N GLY A 61 -1.12 -3.46 24.73
CA GLY A 61 0.22 -3.13 24.20
C GLY A 61 0.33 -3.33 22.71
N ALA A 62 -0.22 -4.44 22.18
CA ALA A 62 -0.25 -4.70 20.75
C ALA A 62 -1.08 -3.65 19.99
N LEU A 63 -2.24 -3.26 20.53
CA LEU A 63 -3.09 -2.20 19.94
C LEU A 63 -2.38 -0.83 19.94
N ILE A 64 -1.80 -0.43 21.07
CA ILE A 64 -1.08 0.84 21.19
C ILE A 64 0.13 0.85 20.24
N GLY A 65 0.89 -0.25 20.19
CA GLY A 65 2.01 -0.43 19.28
C GLY A 65 1.59 -0.33 17.81
N ALA A 66 0.51 -1.01 17.42
CA ALA A 66 0.00 -0.96 16.05
C ALA A 66 -0.47 0.44 15.64
N ILE A 67 -1.19 1.15 16.53
CA ILE A 67 -1.65 2.53 16.28
C ILE A 67 -0.45 3.46 16.13
N ALA A 68 0.51 3.40 17.06
CA ALA A 68 1.72 4.22 17.00
C ALA A 68 2.54 3.94 15.74
N GLY A 69 2.73 2.66 15.40
CA GLY A 69 3.43 2.22 14.20
C GLY A 69 2.75 2.66 12.91
N TYR A 70 1.42 2.71 12.87
CA TYR A 70 0.66 3.21 11.72
C TYR A 70 0.91 4.70 11.51
N PHE A 71 0.76 5.51 12.56
CA PHE A 71 1.02 6.96 12.47
C PHE A 71 2.47 7.24 12.09
N PHE A 72 3.43 6.57 12.74
CA PHE A 72 4.84 6.75 12.47
C PHE A 72 5.22 6.32 11.05
N GLY A 73 4.75 5.15 10.63
CA GLY A 73 4.93 4.65 9.27
C GLY A 73 4.30 5.56 8.22
N HIS A 74 3.13 6.13 8.51
CA HIS A 74 2.46 7.07 7.61
C HIS A 74 3.23 8.39 7.48
N GLN A 75 3.82 8.88 8.57
CA GLN A 75 4.69 10.06 8.53
C GLN A 75 5.97 9.81 7.72
N ILE A 76 6.62 8.65 7.91
CA ILE A 76 7.81 8.26 7.15
C ILE A 76 7.49 8.17 5.67
N ASP A 77 6.41 7.49 5.31
CA ASP A 77 6.01 7.33 3.92
C ASP A 77 5.75 8.68 3.24
N LYS A 78 5.08 9.60 3.93
CA LYS A 78 4.83 10.96 3.45
C LYS A 78 6.11 11.78 3.30
N ALA A 79 7.08 11.62 4.21
CA ALA A 79 8.37 12.28 4.12
C ALA A 79 9.22 11.74 2.95
N LEU A 80 9.21 10.42 2.73
CA LEU A 80 9.96 9.76 1.66
C LEU A 80 9.34 9.99 0.27
N SER A 81 8.01 10.08 0.18
CA SER A 81 7.30 10.34 -1.08
C SER A 81 7.44 11.78 -1.59
N LYS A 82 8.03 12.69 -0.80
CA LYS A 82 8.18 14.12 -1.17
C LYS A 82 9.46 14.41 -1.97
N LYS A 83 10.15 13.39 -2.48
CA LYS A 83 11.43 13.49 -3.20
C LYS A 83 11.29 12.96 -4.62
#